data_AF-A0A7W9L5C6-F1
#
_entry.id   AF-A0A7W9L5C6-F1
#
_cell.length_a   1.000
_cell.length_b   1.000
_cell.length_c   1.000
_cell.angle_alpha   90.00
_cell.angle_beta   90.00
_cell.angle_gamma   90.00
#
_symmetry.space_group_name_H-M   'P 1'
#
loop_
_entity.id
_entity.type
_entity.pdbx_description
1 polymer ?
#
loop_
_entity_poly.entity_id
_entity_poly.type
_entity_poly.pdbx_seq_one_letter_code
_entity_poly.pdbx_strand_id
1 'polypeptide(L)'
;MNKIVAAVVAGLLAATPIAASAQDYGRYSDAAAQTELSRLADVQMAVMVPMRDGVGLATNVYRPKNATGPLPTVFVRTPYNELAYNARTTRSALSWVSKGYAFVIQNERGRYFSGGDYQILGYPQTDGYDALTWIAAQPWSNGKVGTLGCSSSAEWQLALAAQNHPAHAAMVPQASGAGIGKVGRFQEQGNWYTGGVPRNLFFVWLYGVDNPQRAQIPMDIDQETRARIVRYNDLDAKKPDVNWPSQIRHLPVNDMLKDLGEPAGTFEELIARTPSDPAWRQGGLYHDDMGWGVPSLWFNSWYDVSIGPNMELFNHARSTTQDREAAENQYVVVGPNNHCAFGGLGPNYKSGDRPLGDATFDSDALVHAWFDRWLKGERRAFPESTPHVQYFNMGENAWRTAAQWPPAGVKTVRMYLRSGGGANSLNGDGLLSLQAPPAGEPADRYRYDPMNPVQTIGGGDCCNGGLVTAGAFDQRPIEARNDVLVYTSEALTEPMQVTGFIDAVLKVSSSAPDTDFAVKVVDVAPDGTAYILGDTIMRARYRNGYDRPAPLTPGQVATVQPTPLTISNTFQPGHRIRVEVTSSNFPKFVRNLNTGGPNETESQGVVADNAVHHAGDDASYIDLPVLK
;
A
#
# COMPACT_ATOMS: atom_id res chain seq x y z
N MET A 1 -69.91 -42.47 26.77
CA MET A 1 -68.54 -43.04 26.74
C MET A 1 -68.24 -43.37 25.29
N ASN A 2 -67.19 -42.96 24.58
CA ASN A 2 -65.96 -42.21 24.85
C ASN A 2 -65.54 -41.64 23.47
N LYS A 3 -65.30 -40.33 23.38
CA LYS A 3 -64.00 -39.66 23.20
C LYS A 3 -63.46 -39.63 21.75
N ILE A 4 -63.55 -38.41 21.21
CA ILE A 4 -62.73 -37.83 20.16
C ILE A 4 -61.24 -37.86 20.56
N VAL A 5 -60.36 -38.26 19.65
CA VAL A 5 -58.92 -37.93 19.71
C VAL A 5 -58.48 -37.49 18.31
N ALA A 6 -58.10 -36.23 18.23
CA ALA A 6 -57.43 -35.61 17.09
C ALA A 6 -55.94 -36.04 17.08
N ALA A 7 -55.44 -36.44 15.91
CA ALA A 7 -54.03 -36.72 15.70
C ALA A 7 -53.26 -35.40 15.48
N VAL A 8 -52.37 -35.08 16.42
CA VAL A 8 -51.40 -33.99 16.30
C VAL A 8 -50.16 -34.54 15.59
N VAL A 9 -49.88 -34.01 14.40
CA VAL A 9 -48.60 -34.21 13.70
C VAL A 9 -47.61 -33.20 14.27
N ALA A 10 -46.61 -33.68 15.02
CA ALA A 10 -45.51 -32.87 15.50
C ALA A 10 -44.50 -32.64 14.36
N GLY A 11 -44.52 -31.43 13.78
CA GLY A 11 -43.46 -30.96 12.90
C GLY A 11 -42.26 -30.50 13.73
N LEU A 12 -41.13 -31.20 13.62
CA LEU A 12 -39.83 -30.70 14.06
C LEU A 12 -39.40 -29.53 13.16
N LEU A 13 -39.57 -28.30 13.64
CA LEU A 13 -38.87 -27.14 13.12
C LEU A 13 -37.40 -27.26 13.51
N ALA A 14 -36.54 -27.62 12.55
CA ALA A 14 -35.11 -27.45 12.67
C ALA A 14 -34.81 -25.94 12.73
N ALA A 15 -34.47 -25.44 13.91
CA ALA A 15 -33.96 -24.09 14.08
C ALA A 15 -32.63 -23.98 13.32
N THR A 16 -32.59 -23.13 12.30
CA THR A 16 -31.34 -22.66 11.71
C THR A 16 -30.52 -21.97 12.81
N PRO A 17 -29.22 -22.27 12.95
CA PRO A 17 -28.40 -21.53 13.90
C PRO A 17 -28.32 -20.09 13.39
N ILE A 18 -28.85 -19.17 14.19
CA ILE A 18 -28.58 -17.73 14.07
C ILE A 18 -27.06 -17.60 14.14
N ALA A 19 -26.44 -17.09 13.08
CA ALA A 19 -25.03 -16.72 13.10
C ALA A 19 -24.83 -15.78 14.29
N ALA A 20 -24.13 -16.24 15.33
CA ALA A 20 -23.72 -15.38 16.42
C ALA A 20 -22.85 -14.29 15.80
N SER A 21 -23.31 -13.04 15.86
CA SER A 21 -22.52 -11.89 15.44
C SER A 21 -21.15 -12.00 16.13
N ALA A 22 -20.06 -11.89 15.37
CA ALA A 22 -18.73 -11.81 15.96
C ALA A 22 -18.75 -10.78 17.10
N GLN A 23 -18.29 -11.18 18.29
CA GLN A 23 -18.32 -10.30 19.45
C GLN A 23 -17.42 -9.10 19.18
N ASP A 24 -18.02 -7.91 19.07
CA ASP A 24 -17.31 -6.65 18.83
C ASP A 24 -16.57 -6.22 20.10
N TYR A 25 -15.33 -6.68 20.24
CA TYR A 25 -14.45 -6.30 21.33
C TYR A 25 -13.96 -4.84 21.21
N GLY A 26 -14.27 -4.12 20.13
CA GLY A 26 -13.98 -2.69 19.98
C GLY A 26 -14.72 -1.83 21.00
N ARG A 27 -15.87 -2.30 21.50
CA ARG A 27 -16.70 -1.58 22.48
C ARG A 27 -16.22 -1.67 23.93
N TYR A 28 -15.28 -2.56 24.21
CA TYR A 28 -14.75 -2.75 25.57
C TYR A 28 -13.91 -1.54 25.95
N SER A 29 -13.85 -1.18 27.24
CA SER A 29 -12.76 -0.33 27.73
C SER A 29 -11.45 -1.13 27.70
N ASP A 30 -10.30 -0.46 27.70
CA ASP A 30 -9.00 -1.15 27.69
C ASP A 30 -8.85 -2.08 28.90
N ALA A 31 -9.24 -1.60 30.09
CA ALA A 31 -9.25 -2.42 31.31
C ALA A 31 -10.20 -3.65 31.20
N ALA A 32 -11.37 -3.48 30.57
CA ALA A 32 -12.29 -4.59 30.36
C ALA A 32 -11.74 -5.62 29.37
N ALA A 33 -11.13 -5.17 28.27
CA ALA A 33 -10.49 -6.05 27.29
C ALA A 33 -9.34 -6.85 27.92
N GLN A 34 -8.53 -6.21 28.76
CA GLN A 34 -7.44 -6.87 29.49
C GLN A 34 -7.94 -7.89 30.51
N THR A 35 -9.00 -7.56 31.24
CA THR A 35 -9.63 -8.46 32.21
C THR A 35 -10.16 -9.71 31.50
N GLU A 36 -10.84 -9.50 30.37
CA GLU A 36 -11.41 -10.59 29.58
C GLU A 36 -10.31 -11.45 28.92
N LEU A 37 -9.26 -10.83 28.38
CA LEU A 37 -8.10 -11.55 27.86
C LEU A 37 -7.43 -12.40 28.95
N SER A 38 -7.25 -11.85 30.15
CA SER A 38 -6.67 -12.59 31.29
C SER A 38 -7.54 -13.77 31.72
N ARG A 39 -8.86 -13.67 31.54
CA ARG A 39 -9.80 -14.77 31.82
C ARG A 39 -9.69 -15.88 30.78
N LEU A 40 -9.53 -15.54 29.50
CA LEU A 40 -9.55 -16.47 28.38
C LEU A 40 -8.18 -17.05 28.00
N ALA A 41 -7.10 -16.30 28.21
CA ALA A 41 -5.79 -16.59 27.65
C ALA A 41 -4.72 -16.90 28.70
N ASP A 42 -3.89 -17.90 28.42
CA ASP A 42 -2.55 -18.03 28.96
C ASP A 42 -1.60 -17.17 28.13
N VAL A 43 -0.93 -16.23 28.79
CA VAL A 43 -0.07 -15.23 28.14
C VAL A 43 1.37 -15.44 28.58
N GLN A 44 2.26 -15.64 27.60
CA GLN A 44 3.70 -15.60 27.80
C GLN A 44 4.23 -14.34 27.12
N MET A 45 4.81 -13.43 27.91
CA MET A 45 5.35 -12.17 27.41
C MET A 45 6.84 -12.30 27.17
N ALA A 46 7.33 -11.69 26.10
CA ALA A 46 8.75 -11.52 25.82
C ALA A 46 9.56 -12.82 25.74
N VAL A 47 8.98 -13.88 25.19
CA VAL A 47 9.70 -15.13 24.88
C VAL A 47 10.76 -14.79 23.83
N MET A 48 12.01 -15.13 24.11
CA MET A 48 13.11 -14.93 23.16
C MET A 48 13.16 -16.12 22.20
N VAL A 49 12.60 -15.94 21.01
CA VAL A 49 12.61 -16.96 19.95
C VAL A 49 13.98 -16.95 19.28
N PRO A 50 14.76 -18.05 19.33
CA PRO A 50 16.10 -18.08 18.78
C PRO A 50 16.05 -18.16 17.25
N MET A 51 16.75 -17.25 16.58
CA MET A 51 17.04 -17.33 15.15
C MET A 51 18.26 -18.22 14.92
N ARG A 52 18.50 -18.64 13.67
CA ARG A 52 19.60 -19.55 13.29
C ARG A 52 21.01 -19.02 13.61
N ASP A 53 21.16 -17.71 13.75
CA ASP A 53 22.41 -17.03 14.12
C ASP A 53 22.56 -16.83 15.64
N GLY A 54 21.64 -17.34 16.44
CA GLY A 54 21.64 -17.24 17.91
C GLY A 54 21.02 -15.97 18.46
N VAL A 55 20.63 -15.00 17.61
CA VAL A 55 19.91 -13.82 18.07
C VAL A 55 18.49 -14.20 18.48
N GLY A 56 18.05 -13.72 19.64
CA GLY A 56 16.69 -13.90 20.11
C GLY A 56 15.78 -12.74 19.67
N LEU A 57 14.60 -13.06 19.16
CA LEU A 57 13.55 -12.07 18.87
C LEU A 57 12.44 -12.15 19.92
N ALA A 58 12.11 -11.01 20.53
CA ALA A 58 11.12 -10.92 21.59
C ALA A 58 9.71 -11.16 21.02
N THR A 59 8.98 -12.05 21.68
CA THR A 59 7.70 -12.58 21.17
C THR A 59 6.70 -12.74 22.31
N ASN A 60 5.49 -12.20 22.16
CA ASN A 60 4.36 -12.50 23.05
C ASN A 60 3.52 -13.63 22.45
N VAL A 61 3.13 -14.59 23.28
CA VAL A 61 2.33 -15.76 22.91
C VAL A 61 1.07 -15.80 23.75
N TYR A 62 -0.09 -15.75 23.09
CA TYR A 62 -1.42 -15.79 23.71
C TYR A 62 -2.11 -17.09 23.28
N ARG A 63 -2.57 -17.90 24.24
CA ARG A 63 -3.20 -19.20 23.98
C ARG A 63 -4.49 -19.35 24.77
N PRO A 64 -5.55 -19.99 24.25
CA PRO A 64 -6.75 -20.25 25.04
C PRO A 64 -6.47 -21.20 26.22
N LYS A 65 -6.89 -20.83 27.44
CA LYS A 65 -6.65 -21.61 28.68
C LYS A 65 -7.21 -23.04 28.65
N ASN A 66 -8.35 -23.21 27.98
CA ASN A 66 -9.11 -24.46 27.98
C ASN A 66 -8.97 -25.21 26.66
N ALA A 67 -7.85 -25.02 25.94
CA ALA A 67 -7.59 -25.73 24.70
C ALA A 67 -7.40 -27.24 24.97
N THR A 68 -8.16 -28.09 24.28
CA THR A 68 -8.12 -29.56 24.44
C THR A 68 -7.24 -30.26 23.41
N GLY A 69 -6.57 -29.52 22.52
CA GLY A 69 -5.70 -30.07 21.48
C GLY A 69 -4.80 -29.01 20.84
N PRO A 70 -4.01 -29.40 19.82
CA PRO A 70 -3.12 -28.50 19.09
C PRO A 70 -3.87 -27.33 18.44
N LEU A 71 -3.29 -26.13 18.52
CA LEU A 71 -3.90 -24.87 18.14
C LEU A 71 -3.41 -24.40 16.76
N PRO A 72 -4.31 -23.89 15.90
CA PRO A 72 -3.92 -23.05 14.77
C PRO A 72 -3.31 -21.74 15.27
N THR A 73 -2.32 -21.21 14.54
CA THR A 73 -1.61 -19.99 14.97
C THR A 73 -1.81 -18.83 14.01
N VAL A 74 -2.20 -17.67 14.51
CA VAL A 74 -2.07 -16.39 13.79
C VAL A 74 -0.80 -15.69 14.24
N PHE A 75 0.06 -15.32 13.30
CA PHE A 75 1.36 -14.72 13.53
C PHE A 75 1.45 -13.31 12.93
N VAL A 76 1.82 -12.34 13.78
CA VAL A 76 2.12 -10.97 13.39
C VAL A 76 3.58 -10.70 13.74
N ARG A 77 4.37 -10.26 12.76
CA ARG A 77 5.69 -9.67 13.01
C ARG A 77 5.68 -8.23 12.58
N THR A 78 6.34 -7.36 13.36
CA THR A 78 6.23 -5.91 13.17
C THR A 78 7.45 -5.14 13.66
N PRO A 79 7.84 -4.05 12.98
CA PRO A 79 8.85 -3.12 13.48
C PRO A 79 8.30 -2.13 14.52
N TYR A 80 7.00 -2.17 14.84
CA TYR A 80 6.33 -1.23 15.75
C TYR A 80 6.19 -1.77 17.17
N ASN A 81 6.01 -0.90 18.17
CA ASN A 81 5.96 -1.29 19.58
C ASN A 81 4.67 -2.01 19.98
N GLU A 82 4.52 -3.26 19.58
CA GLU A 82 3.33 -4.05 19.87
C GLU A 82 3.55 -5.10 20.97
N LEU A 83 4.77 -5.24 21.48
CA LEU A 83 5.06 -6.10 22.64
C LEU A 83 4.76 -5.42 23.98
N ALA A 84 4.85 -4.09 24.04
CA ALA A 84 4.32 -3.33 25.16
C ALA A 84 2.82 -3.62 25.31
N TYR A 85 2.36 -3.72 26.56
CA TYR A 85 0.97 -4.08 26.84
C TYR A 85 0.02 -2.94 26.45
N ASN A 86 -0.40 -2.91 25.18
CA ASN A 86 -1.22 -1.85 24.61
C ASN A 86 -2.63 -2.33 24.24
N ALA A 87 -3.56 -1.38 24.11
CA ALA A 87 -4.98 -1.66 23.87
C ALA A 87 -5.24 -2.39 22.55
N ARG A 88 -4.51 -2.04 21.49
CA ARG A 88 -4.65 -2.62 20.14
C ARG A 88 -4.28 -4.09 20.16
N THR A 89 -3.09 -4.43 20.64
CA THR A 89 -2.61 -5.82 20.72
C THR A 89 -3.48 -6.65 21.66
N THR A 90 -3.94 -6.08 22.78
CA THR A 90 -4.89 -6.76 23.68
C THR A 90 -6.18 -7.17 22.96
N ARG A 91 -6.80 -6.26 22.19
CA ARG A 91 -8.04 -6.54 21.45
C ARG A 91 -7.82 -7.54 20.32
N SER A 92 -6.69 -7.45 19.62
CA SER A 92 -6.32 -8.42 18.58
C SER A 92 -6.16 -9.82 19.19
N ALA A 93 -5.37 -9.95 20.26
CA ALA A 93 -5.19 -11.22 20.97
C ALA A 93 -6.54 -11.78 21.47
N LEU A 94 -7.41 -10.93 22.01
CA LEU A 94 -8.73 -11.34 22.48
C LEU A 94 -9.62 -11.88 21.33
N SER A 95 -9.62 -11.22 20.17
CA SER A 95 -10.40 -11.66 19.00
C SER A 95 -9.99 -13.05 18.50
N TRP A 96 -8.69 -13.34 18.50
CA TRP A 96 -8.13 -14.61 18.04
C TRP A 96 -8.29 -15.73 19.08
N VAL A 97 -7.93 -15.45 20.34
CA VAL A 97 -8.03 -16.44 21.43
C VAL A 97 -9.47 -16.87 21.65
N SER A 98 -10.45 -15.96 21.58
CA SER A 98 -11.86 -16.31 21.75
C SER A 98 -12.40 -17.23 20.64
N LYS A 99 -11.71 -17.30 19.50
CA LYS A 99 -12.02 -18.18 18.36
C LYS A 99 -11.18 -19.45 18.32
N GLY A 100 -10.43 -19.73 19.39
CA GLY A 100 -9.62 -20.95 19.52
C GLY A 100 -8.28 -20.92 18.79
N TYR A 101 -7.74 -19.73 18.49
CA TYR A 101 -6.41 -19.58 17.92
C TYR A 101 -5.37 -19.31 18.99
N ALA A 102 -4.14 -19.80 18.77
CA ALA A 102 -2.97 -19.15 19.34
C ALA A 102 -2.69 -17.85 18.57
N PHE A 103 -2.40 -16.77 19.28
CA PHE A 103 -1.95 -15.51 18.67
C PHE A 103 -0.51 -15.25 19.10
N VAL A 104 0.37 -15.03 18.12
CA VAL A 104 1.79 -14.77 18.34
C VAL A 104 2.12 -13.42 17.72
N ILE A 105 2.74 -12.54 18.50
CA ILE A 105 3.23 -11.25 18.02
C ILE A 105 4.71 -11.10 18.35
N GLN A 106 5.51 -10.71 17.37
CA GLN A 106 6.96 -10.63 17.48
C GLN A 106 7.45 -9.27 16.98
N ASN A 107 8.40 -8.66 17.72
CA ASN A 107 9.13 -7.53 17.19
C ASN A 107 10.28 -7.97 16.29
N GLU A 108 10.46 -7.26 15.18
CA GLU A 108 11.57 -7.49 14.26
C GLU A 108 12.93 -7.37 14.95
N ARG A 109 13.95 -7.95 14.31
CA ARG A 109 15.35 -7.83 14.74
C ARG A 109 15.75 -6.37 14.93
N GLY A 110 16.48 -6.11 16.01
CA GLY A 110 16.90 -4.77 16.38
C GLY A 110 15.80 -3.82 16.86
N ARG A 111 14.58 -4.31 17.08
CA ARG A 111 13.45 -3.49 17.55
C ARG A 111 13.11 -3.80 19.00
N TYR A 112 12.95 -2.74 19.81
CA TYR A 112 12.48 -2.81 21.19
C TYR A 112 13.22 -3.87 22.02
N PHE A 113 12.53 -4.96 22.35
CA PHE A 113 13.03 -6.03 23.21
C PHE A 113 13.77 -7.14 22.44
N SER A 114 13.76 -7.11 21.10
CA SER A 114 14.51 -8.04 20.25
C SER A 114 16.00 -7.71 20.21
N GLY A 115 16.83 -8.73 20.08
CA GLY A 115 18.27 -8.59 19.88
C GLY A 115 18.64 -8.23 18.43
N GLY A 116 19.94 -8.06 18.18
CA GLY A 116 20.49 -7.73 16.87
C GLY A 116 20.27 -6.29 16.43
N ASP A 117 20.53 -6.04 15.15
CA ASP A 117 20.46 -4.73 14.50
C ASP A 117 19.29 -4.65 13.53
N TYR A 118 18.66 -3.47 13.48
CA TYR A 118 17.52 -3.25 12.61
C TYR A 118 17.98 -2.99 11.18
N GLN A 119 17.26 -3.58 10.22
CA GLN A 119 17.38 -3.28 8.81
C GLN A 119 15.97 -3.26 8.25
N ILE A 120 15.61 -2.18 7.56
CA ILE A 120 14.31 -2.07 6.87
C ILE A 120 14.13 -3.28 5.94
N LEU A 121 13.07 -4.06 6.20
CA LEU A 121 12.74 -5.28 5.46
C LEU A 121 13.91 -6.28 5.35
N GLY A 122 14.86 -6.29 6.30
CA GLY A 122 16.14 -7.01 6.16
C GLY A 122 16.03 -8.53 6.10
N TYR A 123 15.53 -9.17 7.16
CA TYR A 123 15.65 -10.62 7.38
C TYR A 123 14.36 -11.45 7.25
N PRO A 124 13.37 -11.12 6.39
CA PRO A 124 12.15 -11.92 6.33
C PRO A 124 12.36 -13.38 5.94
N GLN A 125 13.30 -13.65 5.03
CA GLN A 125 13.58 -15.00 4.55
C GLN A 125 14.22 -15.89 5.61
N THR A 126 15.00 -15.34 6.54
CA THR A 126 15.65 -16.10 7.61
C THR A 126 14.85 -16.03 8.90
N ASP A 127 14.63 -14.83 9.44
CA ASP A 127 13.97 -14.67 10.73
C ASP A 127 12.48 -15.07 10.65
N GLY A 128 11.86 -14.87 9.48
CA GLY A 128 10.47 -15.31 9.27
C GLY A 128 10.37 -16.82 9.20
N TYR A 129 11.31 -17.44 8.51
CA TYR A 129 11.40 -18.89 8.40
C TYR A 129 11.66 -19.54 9.77
N ASP A 130 12.61 -19.00 10.54
CA ASP A 130 12.98 -19.51 11.85
C ASP A 130 11.84 -19.34 12.86
N ALA A 131 11.13 -18.20 12.81
CA ALA A 131 9.93 -17.98 13.62
C ALA A 131 8.82 -19.01 13.29
N LEU A 132 8.55 -19.28 12.01
CA LEU A 132 7.58 -20.30 11.61
C LEU A 132 8.00 -21.70 12.06
N THR A 133 9.27 -22.06 11.90
CA THR A 133 9.83 -23.33 12.38
C THR A 133 9.65 -23.46 13.89
N TRP A 134 9.96 -22.41 14.65
CA TRP A 134 9.82 -22.40 16.10
C TRP A 134 8.36 -22.54 16.53
N ILE A 135 7.44 -21.79 15.92
CA ILE A 135 5.99 -21.86 16.21
C ILE A 135 5.47 -23.26 15.92
N ALA A 136 5.81 -23.85 14.77
CA ALA A 136 5.34 -25.18 14.38
C ALA A 136 5.86 -26.30 15.29
N ALA A 137 7.04 -26.12 15.90
CA ALA A 137 7.64 -27.09 16.82
C ALA A 137 7.06 -27.02 18.25
N GLN A 138 6.23 -26.03 18.57
CA GLN A 138 5.69 -25.91 19.92
C GLN A 138 4.65 -27.02 20.21
N PRO A 139 4.60 -27.56 21.45
CA PRO A 139 3.69 -28.65 21.80
C PRO A 139 2.22 -28.26 21.72
N TRP A 140 1.92 -26.96 21.74
CA TRP A 140 0.58 -26.42 21.59
C TRP A 140 0.19 -26.15 20.13
N SER A 141 1.09 -26.27 19.17
CA SER A 141 0.86 -25.90 17.77
C SER A 141 0.35 -27.09 16.95
N ASN A 142 -0.61 -26.84 16.05
CA ASN A 142 -1.03 -27.82 15.04
C ASN A 142 -0.15 -27.81 13.77
N GLY A 143 0.93 -27.02 13.76
CA GLY A 143 1.84 -26.87 12.62
C GLY A 143 1.33 -25.97 11.50
N LYS A 144 0.14 -25.36 11.62
CA LYS A 144 -0.43 -24.42 10.63
C LYS A 144 -0.41 -22.99 11.18
N VAL A 145 0.34 -22.13 10.49
CA VAL A 145 0.54 -20.73 10.85
C VAL A 145 0.03 -19.84 9.72
N GLY A 146 -0.84 -18.90 10.07
CA GLY A 146 -1.31 -17.84 9.20
C GLY A 146 -0.62 -16.53 9.54
N THR A 147 -0.02 -15.85 8.57
CA THR A 147 0.57 -14.52 8.80
C THR A 147 -0.44 -13.42 8.53
N LEU A 148 -0.43 -12.38 9.36
CA LEU A 148 -1.35 -11.24 9.28
C LEU A 148 -0.59 -9.95 9.55
N GLY A 149 -0.92 -8.88 8.84
CA GLY A 149 -0.42 -7.56 9.16
C GLY A 149 -0.83 -6.53 8.12
N CYS A 150 -0.60 -5.26 8.45
CA CYS A 150 -0.72 -4.15 7.51
C CYS A 150 0.57 -3.34 7.46
N SER A 151 0.84 -2.68 6.33
CA SER A 151 2.04 -1.85 6.13
C SER A 151 3.29 -2.69 6.35
N SER A 152 4.30 -2.20 7.08
CA SER A 152 5.50 -2.97 7.40
C SER A 152 5.27 -4.29 8.12
N SER A 153 4.15 -4.48 8.83
CA SER A 153 3.77 -5.79 9.38
C SER A 153 3.27 -6.78 8.31
N ALA A 154 3.01 -6.32 7.08
CA ALA A 154 2.63 -7.08 5.91
C ALA A 154 3.78 -7.26 4.91
N GLU A 155 4.58 -6.23 4.70
CA GLU A 155 5.65 -6.15 3.69
C GLU A 155 6.62 -7.34 3.75
N TRP A 156 7.00 -7.74 4.96
CA TRP A 156 7.93 -8.85 5.19
C TRP A 156 7.35 -10.22 4.80
N GLN A 157 6.01 -10.36 4.78
CA GLN A 157 5.35 -11.63 4.46
C GLN A 157 5.60 -12.04 3.01
N LEU A 158 5.84 -11.07 2.11
CA LEU A 158 6.02 -11.30 0.68
C LEU A 158 7.29 -12.13 0.40
N ALA A 159 8.44 -11.70 0.93
CA ALA A 159 9.69 -12.44 0.77
C ALA A 159 9.70 -13.76 1.56
N LEU A 160 8.94 -13.86 2.67
CA LEU A 160 8.73 -15.13 3.35
C LEU A 160 7.91 -16.10 2.48
N ALA A 161 6.86 -15.63 1.81
CA ALA A 161 6.01 -16.47 0.97
C ALA A 161 6.80 -17.14 -0.16
N ALA A 162 7.87 -16.50 -0.65
CA ALA A 162 8.80 -17.09 -1.60
C ALA A 162 9.60 -18.29 -1.06
N GLN A 163 9.75 -18.42 0.26
CA GLN A 163 10.48 -19.54 0.89
C GLN A 163 9.66 -20.83 0.95
N ASN A 164 8.36 -20.77 0.66
CA ASN A 164 7.44 -21.92 0.68
C ASN A 164 7.60 -22.80 1.94
N HIS A 165 7.59 -22.17 3.12
CA HIS A 165 7.77 -22.90 4.37
C HIS A 165 6.53 -23.78 4.64
N PRO A 166 6.69 -25.08 5.00
CA PRO A 166 5.56 -26.01 5.18
C PRO A 166 4.55 -25.66 6.29
N ALA A 167 4.90 -24.73 7.18
CA ALA A 167 4.04 -24.27 8.26
C ALA A 167 3.24 -23.02 7.87
N HIS A 168 3.65 -22.31 6.80
CA HIS A 168 2.99 -21.11 6.31
C HIS A 168 1.74 -21.48 5.52
N ALA A 169 0.65 -21.71 6.24
CA ALA A 169 -0.56 -22.29 5.67
C ALA A 169 -1.37 -21.28 4.85
N ALA A 170 -1.33 -20.01 5.23
CA ALA A 170 -2.00 -18.92 4.53
C ALA A 170 -1.45 -17.56 4.99
N MET A 171 -1.76 -16.50 4.25
CA MET A 171 -1.45 -15.15 4.70
C MET A 171 -2.51 -14.11 4.34
N VAL A 172 -2.45 -13.00 5.07
CA VAL A 172 -3.30 -11.82 4.87
C VAL A 172 -2.42 -10.55 4.88
N PRO A 173 -1.75 -10.25 3.76
CA PRO A 173 -1.01 -9.00 3.59
C PRO A 173 -1.96 -7.85 3.28
N GLN A 174 -1.89 -6.78 4.08
CA GLN A 174 -2.67 -5.57 3.85
C GLN A 174 -1.73 -4.39 3.54
N ALA A 175 -1.96 -3.69 2.43
CA ALA A 175 -1.16 -2.54 1.99
C ALA A 175 0.37 -2.77 2.06
N SER A 176 0.83 -3.89 1.52
CA SER A 176 2.19 -4.43 1.70
C SER A 176 3.24 -3.89 0.70
N GLY A 177 2.92 -2.84 -0.04
CA GLY A 177 3.65 -2.56 -1.28
C GLY A 177 5.07 -2.05 -1.09
N ALA A 178 5.45 -1.56 0.10
CA ALA A 178 6.86 -1.22 0.34
C ALA A 178 7.75 -2.47 0.50
N GLY A 179 7.16 -3.66 0.59
CA GLY A 179 7.85 -4.95 0.51
C GLY A 179 8.19 -5.38 -0.91
N ILE A 180 7.78 -4.61 -1.93
CA ILE A 180 7.90 -4.98 -3.34
C ILE A 180 9.05 -4.20 -3.98
N GLY A 181 10.11 -4.90 -4.37
CA GLY A 181 11.24 -4.33 -5.10
C GLY A 181 10.91 -4.09 -6.58
N LYS A 182 10.85 -5.20 -7.33
CA LYS A 182 10.46 -5.22 -8.75
C LYS A 182 9.42 -6.29 -9.01
N VAL A 183 8.33 -5.92 -9.67
CA VAL A 183 7.32 -6.86 -10.18
C VAL A 183 6.71 -6.35 -11.48
N GLY A 184 6.88 -7.12 -12.56
CA GLY A 184 6.29 -6.83 -13.85
C GLY A 184 6.60 -5.39 -14.30
N ARG A 185 5.55 -4.56 -14.38
CA ARG A 185 5.63 -3.16 -14.82
C ARG A 185 6.18 -2.18 -13.76
N PHE A 186 6.33 -2.61 -12.52
CA PHE A 186 6.70 -1.75 -11.40
C PHE A 186 8.12 -2.09 -10.91
N GLN A 187 9.00 -1.09 -10.88
CA GLN A 187 10.31 -1.16 -10.21
C GLN A 187 10.44 0.07 -9.32
N GLU A 188 9.71 0.02 -8.21
CA GLU A 188 9.58 1.13 -7.27
C GLU A 188 10.49 0.97 -6.03
N GLN A 189 11.17 -0.18 -5.91
CA GLN A 189 12.17 -0.47 -4.88
C GLN A 189 11.64 -0.21 -3.47
N GLY A 190 10.56 -0.91 -3.13
CA GLY A 190 9.87 -0.75 -1.86
C GLY A 190 9.16 0.59 -1.74
N ASN A 191 8.53 1.06 -2.81
CA ASN A 191 7.96 2.40 -2.94
C ASN A 191 8.94 3.55 -2.74
N TRP A 192 10.25 3.31 -2.59
CA TRP A 192 11.21 4.39 -2.41
C TRP A 192 11.16 5.38 -3.58
N TYR A 193 10.89 4.86 -4.79
CA TYR A 193 10.65 5.67 -5.98
C TYR A 193 9.24 5.50 -6.56
N THR A 194 8.81 6.50 -7.33
CA THR A 194 7.88 6.35 -8.47
C THR A 194 8.53 7.00 -9.68
N GLY A 195 8.63 6.28 -10.80
CA GLY A 195 9.31 6.80 -12.00
C GLY A 195 10.74 7.30 -11.75
N GLY A 196 11.43 6.71 -10.78
CA GLY A 196 12.78 7.12 -10.37
C GLY A 196 12.86 8.40 -9.53
N VAL A 197 11.74 8.94 -9.08
CA VAL A 197 11.68 10.09 -8.16
C VAL A 197 11.48 9.60 -6.71
N PRO A 198 12.35 9.97 -5.75
CA PRO A 198 12.18 9.57 -4.36
C PRO A 198 10.87 10.07 -3.73
N ARG A 199 10.24 9.25 -2.89
CA ARG A 199 9.04 9.62 -2.11
C ARG A 199 9.39 10.12 -0.72
N ASN A 200 8.88 11.29 -0.36
CA ASN A 200 9.17 11.97 0.90
C ASN A 200 8.61 11.25 2.14
N LEU A 201 7.62 10.37 1.99
CA LEU A 201 7.04 9.64 3.11
C LEU A 201 8.10 8.89 3.92
N PHE A 202 9.11 8.32 3.26
CA PHE A 202 10.14 7.53 3.94
C PHE A 202 11.03 8.37 4.83
N PHE A 203 11.17 9.64 4.49
CA PHE A 203 12.03 10.55 5.21
C PHE A 203 11.39 10.85 6.57
N VAL A 204 10.07 11.03 6.57
CA VAL A 204 9.26 11.22 7.78
C VAL A 204 9.12 9.92 8.57
N TRP A 205 8.82 8.82 7.89
CA TRP A 205 8.62 7.52 8.53
C TRP A 205 9.91 7.00 9.17
N LEU A 206 11.06 7.09 8.50
CA LEU A 206 12.35 6.68 9.07
C LEU A 206 12.75 7.53 10.27
N TYR A 207 12.43 8.82 10.31
CA TYR A 207 12.64 9.61 11.53
C TYR A 207 11.88 9.00 12.71
N GLY A 208 10.62 8.58 12.54
CA GLY A 208 9.84 7.98 13.62
C GLY A 208 10.23 6.53 13.95
N VAL A 209 10.65 5.76 12.94
CA VAL A 209 10.86 4.31 13.08
C VAL A 209 12.32 3.96 13.29
N ASP A 210 13.25 4.47 12.50
CA ASP A 210 14.67 4.11 12.61
C ASP A 210 15.29 4.72 13.88
N ASN A 211 16.01 3.89 14.64
CA ASN A 211 16.65 4.30 15.88
C ASN A 211 17.89 3.43 16.15
N PRO A 212 19.02 3.72 15.50
CA PRO A 212 20.25 2.96 15.68
C PRO A 212 20.84 3.11 17.09
N GLN A 213 20.46 4.15 17.85
CA GLN A 213 20.93 4.44 19.21
C GLN A 213 19.92 4.02 20.29
N ARG A 214 19.20 2.92 20.07
CA ARG A 214 18.16 2.43 21.00
C ARG A 214 18.73 1.95 22.33
N ALA A 215 17.90 2.01 23.37
CA ALA A 215 18.16 1.31 24.61
C ALA A 215 18.12 -0.22 24.39
N GLN A 216 19.09 -0.94 24.96
CA GLN A 216 19.19 -2.39 24.87
C GLN A 216 19.11 -3.01 26.27
N ILE A 217 18.49 -4.17 26.37
CA ILE A 217 18.40 -4.95 27.61
C ILE A 217 19.43 -6.08 27.56
N PRO A 218 20.10 -6.41 28.67
CA PRO A 218 21.00 -7.55 28.74
C PRO A 218 20.33 -8.85 28.23
N MET A 219 21.08 -9.65 27.46
CA MET A 219 20.53 -10.86 26.84
C MET A 219 20.43 -12.03 27.82
N ASP A 220 21.23 -12.02 28.89
CA ASP A 220 21.45 -13.10 29.87
C ASP A 220 20.48 -13.09 31.07
N ILE A 221 19.44 -12.25 31.04
CA ILE A 221 18.40 -12.24 32.09
C ILE A 221 17.38 -13.38 31.89
N ASP A 222 16.81 -13.84 33.01
CA ASP A 222 15.77 -14.86 33.01
C ASP A 222 14.43 -14.35 32.41
N GLN A 223 13.58 -15.30 32.01
CA GLN A 223 12.30 -15.02 31.35
C GLN A 223 11.33 -14.22 32.24
N GLU A 224 11.31 -14.46 33.55
CA GLU A 224 10.40 -13.77 34.47
C GLU A 224 10.80 -12.30 34.61
N THR A 225 12.11 -12.05 34.80
CA THR A 225 12.67 -10.71 34.82
C THR A 225 12.41 -9.97 33.51
N ARG A 226 12.61 -10.63 32.36
CA ARG A 226 12.34 -10.03 31.04
C ARG A 226 10.86 -9.66 30.86
N ALA A 227 9.95 -10.57 31.20
CA ALA A 227 8.51 -10.32 31.14
C ALA A 227 8.09 -9.15 32.04
N ARG A 228 8.73 -8.99 33.20
CA ARG A 228 8.52 -7.85 34.10
C ARG A 228 9.02 -6.54 33.48
N ILE A 229 10.20 -6.53 32.86
CA ILE A 229 10.76 -5.34 32.19
C ILE A 229 9.84 -4.85 31.07
N VAL A 230 9.34 -5.75 30.21
CA VAL A 230 8.41 -5.41 29.11
C VAL A 230 7.10 -4.79 29.61
N ARG A 231 6.64 -5.17 30.81
CA ARG A 231 5.42 -4.59 31.40
C ARG A 231 5.63 -3.17 31.93
N TYR A 232 6.85 -2.82 32.31
CA TYR A 232 7.16 -1.55 32.98
C TYR A 232 7.80 -0.52 32.05
N ASN A 233 8.30 -0.95 30.90
CA ASN A 233 9.03 -0.13 29.95
C ASN A 233 8.42 -0.29 28.56
N ASP A 234 8.34 0.80 27.81
CA ASP A 234 7.90 0.77 26.41
C ASP A 234 9.08 0.64 25.43
N LEU A 235 10.27 1.17 25.77
CA LEU A 235 11.43 1.30 24.88
C LEU A 235 11.14 2.06 23.57
N ASP A 236 10.03 2.80 23.51
CA ASP A 236 9.70 3.60 22.34
C ASP A 236 10.50 4.89 22.35
N ALA A 237 11.01 5.28 21.18
CA ALA A 237 11.84 6.45 21.06
C ALA A 237 10.98 7.71 21.20
N LYS A 238 11.29 8.56 22.17
CA LYS A 238 10.66 9.89 22.31
C LYS A 238 11.54 10.93 21.63
N LYS A 239 11.48 10.98 20.30
CA LYS A 239 12.20 11.97 19.50
C LYS A 239 11.53 13.35 19.58
N PRO A 240 12.25 14.46 19.37
CA PRO A 240 11.67 15.79 19.29
C PRO A 240 10.59 15.90 18.20
N ASP A 241 9.55 16.69 18.48
CA ASP A 241 8.55 17.04 17.47
C ASP A 241 9.18 17.85 16.33
N VAL A 242 8.83 17.52 15.09
CA VAL A 242 9.36 18.18 13.89
C VAL A 242 8.26 18.98 13.21
N ASN A 243 8.55 20.23 12.83
CA ASN A 243 7.71 20.98 11.92
C ASN A 243 7.94 20.50 10.48
N TRP A 244 7.34 19.35 10.13
CA TRP A 244 7.49 18.71 8.82
C TRP A 244 7.20 19.62 7.63
N PRO A 245 6.15 20.47 7.61
CA PRO A 245 5.93 21.41 6.51
C PRO A 245 7.11 22.33 6.18
N SER A 246 7.92 22.67 7.19
CA SER A 246 9.16 23.43 7.01
C SER A 246 10.32 22.51 6.65
N GLN A 247 10.52 21.43 7.41
CA GLN A 247 11.69 20.56 7.26
C GLN A 247 11.73 19.85 5.90
N ILE A 248 10.58 19.47 5.36
CA ILE A 248 10.50 18.77 4.07
C ILE A 248 10.97 19.62 2.88
N ARG A 249 11.19 20.93 3.09
CA ARG A 249 11.76 21.84 2.09
C ARG A 249 13.28 21.96 2.17
N HIS A 250 13.93 21.32 3.15
CA HIS A 250 15.37 21.35 3.35
C HIS A 250 16.12 20.91 2.07
N LEU A 251 17.25 21.57 1.80
CA LEU A 251 18.19 21.19 0.76
C LEU A 251 19.63 21.35 1.29
N PRO A 252 20.55 20.44 0.92
CA PRO A 252 20.32 19.25 0.09
C PRO A 252 19.50 18.19 0.83
N VAL A 253 18.61 17.47 0.12
CA VAL A 253 17.63 16.60 0.78
C VAL A 253 18.27 15.45 1.55
N ASN A 254 19.49 15.03 1.18
CA ASN A 254 20.23 13.98 1.87
C ASN A 254 20.74 14.37 3.27
N ASP A 255 20.78 15.67 3.61
CA ASP A 255 21.17 16.14 4.95
C ASP A 255 19.94 16.37 5.87
N MET A 256 18.71 16.10 5.40
CA MET A 256 17.49 16.52 6.08
C MET A 256 17.29 15.91 7.48
N LEU A 257 17.63 14.63 7.70
CA LEU A 257 17.52 14.02 9.03
C LEU A 257 18.71 14.38 9.92
N LYS A 258 19.91 14.48 9.34
CA LYS A 258 21.11 14.97 10.03
C LYS A 258 20.95 16.40 10.55
N ASP A 259 20.24 17.27 9.84
CA ASP A 259 19.88 18.62 10.28
C ASP A 259 18.99 18.61 11.54
N LEU A 260 18.23 17.53 11.77
CA LEU A 260 17.48 17.29 13.00
C LEU A 260 18.33 16.68 14.13
N GLY A 261 19.61 16.40 13.87
CA GLY A 261 20.54 15.77 14.81
C GLY A 261 20.53 14.25 14.79
N GLU A 262 19.88 13.62 13.81
CA GLU A 262 19.91 12.16 13.67
C GLU A 262 21.29 11.68 13.22
N PRO A 263 21.78 10.53 13.76
CA PRO A 263 22.97 9.88 13.23
C PRO A 263 22.69 9.29 11.85
N ALA A 264 23.75 9.10 11.06
CA ALA A 264 23.63 8.39 9.79
C ALA A 264 23.09 6.96 10.02
N GLY A 265 22.11 6.56 9.22
CA GLY A 265 21.46 5.26 9.30
C GLY A 265 20.77 4.89 7.99
N THR A 266 19.59 4.26 8.10
CA THR A 266 18.86 3.73 6.93
C THR A 266 18.54 4.81 5.90
N PHE A 267 18.25 6.04 6.35
CA PHE A 267 17.91 7.14 5.45
C PHE A 267 19.07 7.50 4.53
N GLU A 268 20.26 7.74 5.07
CA GLU A 268 21.46 8.10 4.33
C GLU A 268 21.87 7.00 3.34
N GLU A 269 21.68 5.73 3.72
CA GLU A 269 21.92 4.60 2.84
C GLU A 269 20.95 4.55 1.66
N LEU A 270 19.65 4.76 1.90
CA LEU A 270 18.62 4.62 0.87
C LEU A 270 18.56 5.83 -0.06
N ILE A 271 18.76 7.06 0.45
CA ILE A 271 18.72 8.28 -0.38
C ILE A 271 19.88 8.34 -1.38
N ALA A 272 21.01 7.70 -1.06
CA ALA A 272 22.18 7.62 -1.93
C ALA A 272 22.03 6.55 -3.04
N ARG A 273 21.09 5.61 -2.92
CA ARG A 273 20.87 4.59 -3.95
C ARG A 273 20.23 5.21 -5.18
N THR A 274 20.50 4.62 -6.33
CA THR A 274 19.72 4.87 -7.56
C THR A 274 18.65 3.79 -7.73
N PRO A 275 17.63 3.97 -8.59
CA PRO A 275 16.59 2.95 -8.76
C PRO A 275 17.09 1.59 -9.30
N SER A 276 18.25 1.56 -9.95
CA SER A 276 18.90 0.36 -10.48
C SER A 276 20.05 -0.17 -9.60
N ASP A 277 20.27 0.42 -8.42
CA ASP A 277 21.34 0.00 -7.52
C ASP A 277 21.19 -1.48 -7.15
N PRO A 278 22.25 -2.31 -7.30
CA PRO A 278 22.18 -3.73 -6.98
C PRO A 278 21.90 -4.01 -5.48
N ALA A 279 22.13 -3.05 -4.58
CA ALA A 279 21.81 -3.18 -3.16
C ALA A 279 20.32 -3.39 -2.89
N TRP A 280 19.42 -2.99 -3.81
CA TRP A 280 17.98 -3.30 -3.70
C TRP A 280 17.65 -4.80 -3.76
N ARG A 281 18.59 -5.62 -4.24
CA ARG A 281 18.46 -7.08 -4.23
C ARG A 281 19.01 -7.73 -2.97
N GLN A 282 19.57 -6.94 -2.05
CA GLN A 282 20.01 -7.41 -0.74
C GLN A 282 18.89 -7.14 0.28
N GLY A 283 18.70 -8.07 1.22
CA GLY A 283 17.63 -7.99 2.21
C GLY A 283 16.34 -8.67 1.72
N GLY A 284 15.20 -8.15 2.16
CA GLY A 284 13.92 -8.85 2.06
C GLY A 284 12.85 -8.17 1.22
N LEU A 285 13.24 -7.30 0.29
CA LEU A 285 12.33 -6.91 -0.78
C LEU A 285 12.00 -8.12 -1.65
N TYR A 286 10.73 -8.27 -1.99
CA TYR A 286 10.26 -9.25 -2.95
C TYR A 286 10.57 -8.79 -4.37
N HIS A 287 11.09 -9.69 -5.20
CA HIS A 287 11.31 -9.48 -6.63
C HIS A 287 10.61 -10.59 -7.42
N ASP A 288 10.15 -10.30 -8.63
CA ASP A 288 9.41 -11.24 -9.50
C ASP A 288 10.22 -12.42 -10.04
N ASP A 289 11.53 -12.45 -9.79
CA ASP A 289 12.37 -13.63 -9.98
C ASP A 289 12.41 -14.56 -8.76
N MET A 290 11.71 -14.19 -7.68
CA MET A 290 11.52 -15.02 -6.49
C MET A 290 10.33 -15.97 -6.65
N GLY A 291 10.32 -16.99 -5.80
CA GLY A 291 9.23 -17.94 -5.70
C GLY A 291 7.94 -17.39 -5.12
N TRP A 292 6.90 -18.22 -5.07
CA TRP A 292 5.69 -17.96 -4.31
C TRP A 292 5.01 -19.27 -3.91
N GLY A 293 4.75 -19.46 -2.61
CA GLY A 293 4.27 -20.72 -2.06
C GLY A 293 3.11 -20.64 -1.08
N VAL A 294 2.41 -19.50 -0.98
CA VAL A 294 1.41 -19.29 0.09
C VAL A 294 0.07 -18.80 -0.47
N PRO A 295 -1.04 -19.51 -0.17
CA PRO A 295 -2.39 -18.96 -0.36
C PRO A 295 -2.53 -17.61 0.33
N SER A 296 -3.09 -16.61 -0.35
CA SER A 296 -3.13 -15.24 0.20
C SER A 296 -4.47 -14.55 -0.01
N LEU A 297 -4.91 -13.84 1.04
CA LEU A 297 -6.02 -12.90 1.02
C LEU A 297 -5.49 -11.48 1.19
N TRP A 298 -5.40 -10.75 0.09
CA TRP A 298 -4.81 -9.42 -0.02
C TRP A 298 -5.84 -8.33 0.28
N PHE A 299 -5.45 -7.30 1.01
CA PHE A 299 -6.27 -6.09 1.21
C PHE A 299 -5.51 -4.85 0.75
N ASN A 300 -6.00 -4.21 -0.30
CA ASN A 300 -5.40 -3.02 -0.90
C ASN A 300 -6.42 -1.87 -0.96
N SER A 301 -5.99 -0.66 -1.27
CA SER A 301 -6.92 0.48 -1.32
C SER A 301 -6.55 1.47 -2.41
N TRP A 302 -7.54 2.14 -3.02
CA TRP A 302 -7.30 2.99 -4.20
C TRP A 302 -6.39 4.19 -3.93
N TYR A 303 -6.50 4.77 -2.73
CA TYR A 303 -5.66 5.90 -2.31
C TYR A 303 -4.53 5.46 -1.38
N ASP A 304 -4.08 4.20 -1.54
CA ASP A 304 -2.83 3.73 -0.95
C ASP A 304 -1.63 4.14 -1.80
N VAL A 305 -0.47 4.32 -1.16
CA VAL A 305 0.80 4.63 -1.84
C VAL A 305 1.21 3.59 -2.91
N SER A 306 0.70 2.36 -2.80
CA SER A 306 1.26 1.21 -3.51
C SER A 306 0.24 0.31 -4.19
N ILE A 307 -0.93 0.85 -4.54
CA ILE A 307 -1.99 0.08 -5.18
C ILE A 307 -1.52 -0.62 -6.47
N GLY A 308 -0.73 0.04 -7.32
CA GLY A 308 -0.23 -0.54 -8.56
C GLY A 308 0.67 -1.76 -8.35
N PRO A 309 1.81 -1.62 -7.64
CA PRO A 309 2.68 -2.74 -7.32
C PRO A 309 1.97 -3.91 -6.62
N ASN A 310 1.05 -3.63 -5.68
CA ASN A 310 0.31 -4.70 -5.01
C ASN A 310 -0.61 -5.48 -5.96
N MET A 311 -1.30 -4.79 -6.88
CA MET A 311 -2.17 -5.47 -7.85
C MET A 311 -1.36 -6.24 -8.91
N GLU A 312 -0.17 -5.76 -9.28
CA GLU A 312 0.74 -6.51 -10.15
C GLU A 312 1.31 -7.74 -9.45
N LEU A 313 1.68 -7.63 -8.17
CA LEU A 313 2.15 -8.77 -7.38
C LEU A 313 1.05 -9.82 -7.16
N PHE A 314 -0.19 -9.40 -6.90
CA PHE A 314 -1.33 -10.30 -6.87
C PHE A 314 -1.45 -11.12 -8.17
N ASN A 315 -1.29 -10.46 -9.32
CA ASN A 315 -1.30 -11.14 -10.62
C ASN A 315 -0.11 -12.09 -10.78
N HIS A 316 1.09 -11.66 -10.38
CA HIS A 316 2.30 -12.48 -10.42
C HIS A 316 2.15 -13.75 -9.57
N ALA A 317 1.68 -13.63 -8.33
CA ALA A 317 1.43 -14.73 -7.41
C ALA A 317 0.42 -15.76 -7.95
N ARG A 318 -0.52 -15.35 -8.81
CA ARG A 318 -1.45 -16.26 -9.50
C ARG A 318 -0.85 -16.98 -10.70
N SER A 319 0.20 -16.39 -11.29
CA SER A 319 0.84 -16.91 -12.50
C SER A 319 2.00 -17.85 -12.22
N THR A 320 2.48 -17.89 -10.98
CA THR A 320 3.58 -18.77 -10.55
C THR A 320 3.23 -20.25 -10.75
N THR A 321 4.24 -21.05 -11.09
CA THR A 321 4.13 -22.50 -11.27
C THR A 321 4.79 -23.30 -10.16
N GLN A 322 5.41 -22.64 -9.17
CA GLN A 322 6.14 -23.31 -8.09
C GLN A 322 5.22 -24.10 -7.16
N ASP A 323 4.11 -23.48 -6.76
CA ASP A 323 3.07 -24.11 -5.95
C ASP A 323 1.69 -23.79 -6.53
N ARG A 324 1.04 -24.82 -7.06
CA ARG A 324 -0.23 -24.69 -7.76
C ARG A 324 -1.39 -24.41 -6.80
N GLU A 325 -1.38 -24.98 -5.60
CA GLU A 325 -2.42 -24.72 -4.61
C GLU A 325 -2.35 -23.27 -4.17
N ALA A 326 -1.13 -22.75 -3.93
CA ALA A 326 -0.94 -21.33 -3.65
C ALA A 326 -1.41 -20.45 -4.81
N ALA A 327 -0.98 -20.72 -6.04
CA ALA A 327 -1.31 -19.92 -7.22
C ALA A 327 -2.83 -19.83 -7.48
N GLU A 328 -3.54 -20.94 -7.30
CA GLU A 328 -5.00 -21.02 -7.48
C GLU A 328 -5.77 -20.35 -6.32
N ASN A 329 -5.14 -20.09 -5.16
CA ASN A 329 -5.78 -19.53 -3.97
C ASN A 329 -5.25 -18.13 -3.61
N GLN A 330 -5.29 -17.23 -4.59
CA GLN A 330 -5.04 -15.80 -4.40
C GLN A 330 -6.35 -15.01 -4.50
N TYR A 331 -6.67 -14.25 -3.46
CA TYR A 331 -7.91 -13.45 -3.34
C TYR A 331 -7.58 -12.02 -2.94
N VAL A 332 -8.14 -11.01 -3.59
CA VAL A 332 -7.87 -9.60 -3.26
C VAL A 332 -9.16 -8.82 -3.02
N VAL A 333 -9.12 -7.97 -2.00
CA VAL A 333 -10.12 -6.94 -1.72
C VAL A 333 -9.48 -5.56 -1.94
N VAL A 334 -10.10 -4.71 -2.76
CA VAL A 334 -9.65 -3.33 -2.97
C VAL A 334 -10.73 -2.33 -2.55
N GLY A 335 -10.50 -1.62 -1.46
CA GLY A 335 -11.45 -0.65 -0.90
C GLY A 335 -11.17 0.80 -1.30
N PRO A 336 -12.12 1.71 -1.07
CA PRO A 336 -11.95 3.14 -1.30
C PRO A 336 -11.23 3.87 -0.14
N ASN A 337 -10.82 3.12 0.88
CA ASN A 337 -10.17 3.64 2.07
C ASN A 337 -8.71 4.06 1.85
N ASN A 338 -8.13 4.65 2.89
CA ASN A 338 -6.71 4.97 2.93
C ASN A 338 -5.90 3.79 3.51
N HIS A 339 -4.57 3.94 3.55
CA HIS A 339 -3.62 2.97 4.08
C HIS A 339 -4.07 2.35 5.42
N CYS A 340 -4.18 1.02 5.47
CA CYS A 340 -4.57 0.24 6.65
C CYS A 340 -5.93 0.58 7.29
N ALA A 341 -6.88 1.15 6.55
CA ALA A 341 -8.12 1.70 7.11
C ALA A 341 -9.41 0.93 6.74
N PHE A 342 -9.34 -0.37 6.48
CA PHE A 342 -10.51 -1.19 6.14
C PHE A 342 -11.59 -1.23 7.23
N GLY A 343 -11.18 -1.21 8.50
CA GLY A 343 -12.13 -1.17 9.63
C GLY A 343 -12.92 0.14 9.73
N GLY A 344 -12.56 1.17 8.96
CA GLY A 344 -13.28 2.45 8.90
C GLY A 344 -14.36 2.52 7.81
N LEU A 345 -14.55 1.45 7.03
CA LEU A 345 -15.57 1.38 6.00
C LEU A 345 -16.97 1.24 6.62
N GLY A 346 -17.97 1.88 6.01
CA GLY A 346 -19.33 1.89 6.54
C GLY A 346 -20.30 2.72 5.69
N PRO A 347 -21.51 2.99 6.22
CA PRO A 347 -22.48 3.82 5.53
C PRO A 347 -22.04 5.28 5.49
N ASN A 348 -22.39 6.00 4.41
CA ASN A 348 -22.02 7.40 4.18
C ASN A 348 -20.51 7.68 4.20
N TYR A 349 -19.72 6.71 3.72
CA TYR A 349 -18.28 6.81 3.61
C TYR A 349 -17.86 7.95 2.68
N LYS A 350 -16.73 8.59 3.02
CA LYS A 350 -16.10 9.66 2.26
C LYS A 350 -14.62 9.34 2.11
N SER A 351 -14.08 9.46 0.90
CA SER A 351 -12.64 9.38 0.65
C SER A 351 -12.13 10.77 0.28
N GLY A 352 -11.29 11.36 1.13
CA GLY A 352 -10.94 12.78 1.02
C GLY A 352 -12.19 13.68 1.06
N ASP A 353 -12.43 14.39 -0.04
CA ASP A 353 -13.61 15.22 -0.24
C ASP A 353 -14.78 14.55 -0.98
N ARG A 354 -14.56 13.38 -1.56
CA ARG A 354 -15.58 12.70 -2.36
C ARG A 354 -16.52 11.84 -1.50
N PRO A 355 -17.83 12.09 -1.50
CA PRO A 355 -18.80 11.18 -0.90
C PRO A 355 -18.92 9.92 -1.77
N LEU A 356 -18.84 8.75 -1.14
CA LEU A 356 -18.90 7.45 -1.79
C LEU A 356 -20.07 6.59 -1.31
N GLY A 357 -20.93 7.11 -0.43
CA GLY A 357 -22.13 6.40 -0.01
C GLY A 357 -21.83 5.19 0.87
N ASP A 358 -22.50 4.06 0.63
CA ASP A 358 -22.28 2.86 1.43
C ASP A 358 -21.06 2.07 0.94
N ALA A 359 -19.99 2.09 1.74
CA ALA A 359 -18.78 1.30 1.48
C ALA A 359 -18.63 0.14 2.45
N THR A 360 -19.68 -0.23 3.20
CA THR A 360 -19.66 -1.28 4.22
C THR A 360 -19.05 -2.57 3.68
N PHE A 361 -18.07 -3.11 4.40
CA PHE A 361 -17.41 -4.36 4.08
C PHE A 361 -16.89 -5.03 5.35
N ASP A 362 -17.32 -6.26 5.62
CA ASP A 362 -16.90 -7.01 6.81
C ASP A 362 -15.56 -7.71 6.58
N SER A 363 -14.48 -6.91 6.62
CA SER A 363 -13.11 -7.40 6.43
C SER A 363 -12.70 -8.42 7.50
N ASP A 364 -13.10 -8.21 8.76
CA ASP A 364 -12.78 -9.11 9.86
C ASP A 364 -13.43 -10.48 9.66
N ALA A 365 -14.71 -10.55 9.30
CA ALA A 365 -15.36 -11.84 9.03
C ALA A 365 -14.66 -12.60 7.89
N LEU A 366 -14.25 -11.90 6.83
CA LEU A 366 -13.54 -12.53 5.70
C LEU A 366 -12.17 -13.08 6.12
N VAL A 367 -11.41 -12.34 6.93
CA VAL A 367 -10.10 -12.77 7.46
C VAL A 367 -10.27 -13.98 8.39
N HIS A 368 -11.27 -13.99 9.27
CA HIS A 368 -11.56 -15.14 10.12
C HIS A 368 -11.92 -16.38 9.29
N ALA A 369 -12.82 -16.23 8.31
CA ALA A 369 -13.22 -17.31 7.41
C ALA A 369 -12.04 -17.90 6.63
N TRP A 370 -11.13 -17.03 6.16
CA TRP A 370 -9.91 -17.42 5.48
C TRP A 370 -9.01 -18.29 6.37
N PHE A 371 -8.75 -17.86 7.61
CA PHE A 371 -7.94 -18.65 8.52
C PHE A 371 -8.64 -19.92 9.02
N ASP A 372 -9.95 -19.92 9.19
CA ASP A 372 -10.70 -21.14 9.54
C ASP A 372 -10.54 -22.20 8.45
N ARG A 373 -10.56 -21.81 7.16
CA ARG A 373 -10.27 -22.72 6.04
C ARG A 373 -8.87 -23.32 6.14
N TRP A 374 -7.84 -22.47 6.23
CA TRP A 374 -6.46 -22.91 6.01
C TRP A 374 -5.75 -23.44 7.25
N LEU A 375 -6.08 -22.92 8.43
CA LEU A 375 -5.40 -23.27 9.67
C LEU A 375 -6.17 -24.31 10.48
N LYS A 376 -7.51 -24.36 10.36
CA LYS A 376 -8.36 -25.39 11.01
C LYS A 376 -8.83 -26.50 10.06
N GLY A 377 -8.66 -26.32 8.75
CA GLY A 377 -9.14 -27.27 7.74
C GLY A 377 -10.65 -27.20 7.49
N GLU A 378 -11.32 -26.13 7.93
CA GLU A 378 -12.76 -25.95 7.76
C GLU A 378 -13.07 -25.44 6.34
N ARG A 379 -12.98 -26.34 5.35
CA ARG A 379 -13.10 -25.99 3.91
C ARG A 379 -14.31 -25.12 3.54
N ARG A 380 -15.41 -25.23 4.28
CA ARG A 380 -16.66 -24.48 4.03
C ARG A 380 -16.63 -23.05 4.57
N ALA A 381 -15.70 -22.70 5.45
CA ALA A 381 -15.60 -21.36 6.04
C ALA A 381 -15.28 -20.31 4.97
N PHE A 382 -14.43 -20.66 4.00
CA PHE A 382 -14.12 -19.83 2.82
C PHE A 382 -14.40 -20.65 1.55
N PRO A 383 -15.60 -20.50 0.95
CA PRO A 383 -16.02 -21.29 -0.21
C PRO A 383 -15.19 -21.01 -1.46
N GLU A 384 -15.07 -22.01 -2.35
CA GLU A 384 -14.46 -21.85 -3.68
C GLU A 384 -15.24 -20.86 -4.56
N SER A 385 -16.52 -20.63 -4.27
CA SER A 385 -17.35 -19.62 -4.93
C SER A 385 -17.03 -18.19 -4.49
N THR A 386 -16.16 -17.98 -3.50
CA THR A 386 -15.72 -16.63 -3.11
C THR A 386 -15.01 -15.98 -4.30
N PRO A 387 -15.37 -14.75 -4.71
CA PRO A 387 -14.73 -14.10 -5.83
C PRO A 387 -13.24 -13.83 -5.57
N HIS A 388 -12.40 -14.12 -6.55
CA HIS A 388 -10.96 -13.87 -6.48
C HIS A 388 -10.59 -12.38 -6.39
N VAL A 389 -11.40 -11.51 -6.97
CA VAL A 389 -11.22 -10.07 -6.90
C VAL A 389 -12.54 -9.48 -6.43
N GLN A 390 -12.49 -8.73 -5.34
CA GLN A 390 -13.58 -7.89 -4.84
C GLN A 390 -13.05 -6.47 -4.79
N TYR A 391 -13.76 -5.51 -5.38
CA TYR A 391 -13.24 -4.16 -5.48
C TYR A 391 -14.35 -3.13 -5.46
N PHE A 392 -14.10 -1.99 -4.83
CA PHE A 392 -15.06 -0.88 -4.80
C PHE A 392 -14.93 -0.06 -6.08
N ASN A 393 -15.96 -0.02 -6.93
CA ASN A 393 -15.94 0.83 -8.12
C ASN A 393 -16.40 2.24 -7.74
N MET A 394 -15.48 3.22 -7.77
CA MET A 394 -15.81 4.61 -7.51
C MET A 394 -16.69 5.19 -8.64
N GLY A 395 -17.45 6.24 -8.37
CA GLY A 395 -18.33 6.87 -9.37
C GLY A 395 -19.64 6.11 -9.59
N GLU A 396 -19.61 4.79 -9.64
CA GLU A 396 -20.79 3.96 -9.38
C GLU A 396 -21.07 3.81 -7.88
N ASN A 397 -20.00 3.89 -7.07
CA ASN A 397 -20.04 3.79 -5.61
C ASN A 397 -20.61 2.45 -5.12
N ALA A 398 -20.11 1.35 -5.69
CA ALA A 398 -20.58 0.01 -5.38
C ALA A 398 -19.46 -1.02 -5.38
N TRP A 399 -19.58 -2.03 -4.53
CA TRP A 399 -18.73 -3.22 -4.58
C TRP A 399 -19.01 -4.05 -5.82
N ARG A 400 -17.94 -4.43 -6.52
CA ARG A 400 -17.93 -5.28 -7.71
C ARG A 400 -17.02 -6.48 -7.47
N THR A 401 -17.18 -7.49 -8.33
CA THR A 401 -16.39 -8.72 -8.26
C THR A 401 -15.87 -9.10 -9.64
N ALA A 402 -14.72 -9.76 -9.69
CA ALA A 402 -14.12 -10.31 -10.91
C ALA A 402 -13.33 -11.60 -10.61
N ALA A 403 -13.11 -12.41 -11.65
CA ALA A 403 -12.30 -13.62 -11.55
C ALA A 403 -10.78 -13.36 -11.63
N GLN A 404 -10.39 -12.23 -12.21
CA GLN A 404 -9.00 -11.83 -12.47
C GLN A 404 -8.88 -10.30 -12.45
N TRP A 405 -7.64 -9.81 -12.38
CA TRP A 405 -7.33 -8.39 -12.51
C TRP A 405 -6.35 -8.14 -13.67
N PRO A 406 -6.57 -7.12 -14.53
CA PRO A 406 -7.81 -6.37 -14.69
C PRO A 406 -9.00 -7.29 -15.02
N PRO A 407 -10.25 -6.85 -14.78
CA PRO A 407 -11.43 -7.65 -15.11
C PRO A 407 -11.45 -8.11 -16.58
N ALA A 408 -12.02 -9.27 -16.84
CA ALA A 408 -12.17 -9.77 -18.21
C ALA A 408 -13.06 -8.82 -19.02
N GLY A 409 -12.72 -8.62 -20.31
CA GLY A 409 -13.48 -7.75 -21.20
C GLY A 409 -13.03 -6.29 -21.24
N VAL A 410 -12.04 -5.91 -20.41
CA VAL A 410 -11.37 -4.60 -20.52
C VAL A 410 -10.78 -4.41 -21.92
N LYS A 411 -11.05 -3.24 -22.51
CA LYS A 411 -10.50 -2.80 -23.79
C LYS A 411 -9.77 -1.49 -23.61
N THR A 412 -8.58 -1.38 -24.21
CA THR A 412 -7.83 -0.13 -24.22
C THR A 412 -8.53 0.90 -25.09
N VAL A 413 -8.84 2.06 -24.52
CA VAL A 413 -9.31 3.24 -25.22
C VAL A 413 -8.25 4.33 -25.10
N ARG A 414 -7.65 4.68 -26.22
CA ARG A 414 -6.66 5.75 -26.30
C ARG A 414 -7.34 7.10 -26.40
N MET A 415 -6.92 8.05 -25.57
CA MET A 415 -7.29 9.46 -25.69
C MET A 415 -6.02 10.31 -25.80
N TYR A 416 -6.00 11.18 -26.81
CA TYR A 416 -4.89 12.07 -27.11
C TYR A 416 -5.05 13.41 -26.41
N LEU A 417 -3.93 13.96 -25.94
CA LEU A 417 -3.86 15.34 -25.49
C LEU A 417 -3.85 16.23 -26.73
N ARG A 418 -4.63 17.32 -26.74
CA ARG A 418 -4.74 18.26 -27.86
C ARG A 418 -4.94 19.67 -27.35
N SER A 419 -4.48 20.67 -28.09
CA SER A 419 -4.70 22.08 -27.77
C SER A 419 -4.33 22.98 -28.96
N GLY A 420 -4.64 24.28 -28.86
CA GLY A 420 -4.08 25.34 -29.68
C GLY A 420 -2.76 25.91 -29.12
N GLY A 421 -2.10 25.18 -28.23
CA GLY A 421 -0.86 25.58 -27.52
C GLY A 421 -1.11 26.34 -26.23
N GLY A 422 -2.35 26.33 -25.73
CA GLY A 422 -2.81 27.07 -24.56
C GLY A 422 -3.44 26.19 -23.48
N ALA A 423 -3.01 24.94 -23.29
CA ALA A 423 -3.58 24.05 -22.28
C ALA A 423 -3.25 24.44 -20.81
N ASN A 424 -2.53 25.54 -20.59
CA ASN A 424 -2.17 26.01 -19.26
C ASN A 424 -3.41 26.39 -18.44
N SER A 425 -3.49 25.83 -17.23
CA SER A 425 -4.54 26.04 -16.24
C SER A 425 -5.95 25.58 -16.67
N LEU A 426 -6.89 25.64 -15.73
CA LEU A 426 -8.31 25.36 -15.92
C LEU A 426 -8.97 26.23 -17.00
N ASN A 427 -8.38 27.38 -17.31
CA ASN A 427 -8.90 28.32 -18.31
C ASN A 427 -8.27 28.12 -19.71
N GLY A 428 -7.41 27.13 -19.85
CA GLY A 428 -6.75 26.78 -21.11
C GLY A 428 -7.68 26.09 -22.12
N ASP A 429 -7.14 25.81 -23.30
CA ASP A 429 -7.87 25.16 -24.41
C ASP A 429 -7.55 23.66 -24.57
N GLY A 430 -6.99 23.04 -23.53
CA GLY A 430 -6.60 21.64 -23.54
C GLY A 430 -7.80 20.69 -23.63
N LEU A 431 -7.80 19.87 -24.67
CA LEU A 431 -8.82 18.88 -25.00
C LEU A 431 -8.24 17.46 -24.87
N LEU A 432 -8.97 16.58 -24.19
CA LEU A 432 -8.70 15.14 -24.20
C LEU A 432 -9.63 14.46 -25.21
N SER A 433 -9.08 13.92 -26.30
CA SER A 433 -9.86 13.51 -27.47
C SER A 433 -9.60 12.06 -27.91
N LEU A 434 -10.62 11.38 -28.43
CA LEU A 434 -10.46 10.11 -29.14
C LEU A 434 -9.83 10.28 -30.52
N GLN A 435 -9.93 11.48 -31.12
CA GLN A 435 -9.33 11.75 -32.43
C GLN A 435 -7.85 12.09 -32.25
N ALA A 436 -7.01 11.44 -33.06
CA ALA A 436 -5.59 11.77 -33.13
C ALA A 436 -5.39 13.23 -33.60
N PRO A 437 -4.34 13.90 -33.10
CA PRO A 437 -4.03 15.28 -33.48
C PRO A 437 -3.52 15.37 -34.92
N PRO A 438 -3.84 16.46 -35.66
CA PRO A 438 -3.25 16.73 -36.97
C PRO A 438 -1.76 17.06 -36.86
N ALA A 439 -1.08 17.03 -38.01
CA ALA A 439 0.28 17.57 -38.12
C ALA A 439 0.23 19.11 -37.97
N GLY A 440 0.93 19.65 -36.96
CA GLY A 440 1.09 21.09 -36.77
C GLY A 440 0.34 21.73 -35.60
N GLU A 441 -0.28 20.97 -34.71
CA GLU A 441 -0.71 21.53 -33.41
C GLU A 441 0.53 22.07 -32.65
N PRO A 442 0.49 23.30 -32.14
CA PRO A 442 1.61 23.84 -31.36
C PRO A 442 1.68 23.15 -29.99
N ALA A 443 2.90 22.89 -29.51
CA ALA A 443 3.11 22.30 -28.19
C ALA A 443 2.70 23.26 -27.06
N ASP A 444 2.15 22.71 -25.97
CA ASP A 444 1.86 23.43 -24.74
C ASP A 444 3.14 23.67 -23.94
N ARG A 445 3.36 24.89 -23.46
CA ARG A 445 4.60 25.30 -22.79
C ARG A 445 4.34 25.82 -21.40
N TYR A 446 5.21 25.50 -20.46
CA TYR A 446 5.12 26.00 -19.09
C TYR A 446 6.50 26.10 -18.44
N ARG A 447 6.57 26.86 -17.35
CA ARG A 447 7.81 27.14 -16.62
C ARG A 447 7.76 26.46 -15.25
N TYR A 448 8.66 25.51 -15.03
CA TYR A 448 8.79 24.80 -13.76
C TYR A 448 9.91 25.43 -12.91
N ASP A 449 9.53 26.01 -11.77
CA ASP A 449 10.44 26.49 -10.74
C ASP A 449 10.50 25.50 -9.56
N PRO A 450 11.64 24.84 -9.31
CA PRO A 450 11.80 23.94 -8.16
C PRO A 450 11.53 24.60 -6.80
N MET A 451 11.64 25.93 -6.69
CA MET A 451 11.37 26.67 -5.45
C MET A 451 9.88 27.00 -5.26
N ASN A 452 9.07 26.85 -6.31
CA ASN A 452 7.62 26.98 -6.27
C ASN A 452 6.93 25.76 -6.92
N PRO A 453 7.13 24.54 -6.39
CA PRO A 453 6.56 23.34 -6.98
C PRO A 453 5.03 23.32 -6.84
N VAL A 454 4.36 22.62 -7.76
CA VAL A 454 2.93 22.31 -7.68
C VAL A 454 2.67 21.45 -6.44
N GLN A 455 1.64 21.84 -5.68
CA GLN A 455 1.29 21.19 -4.43
C GLN A 455 0.60 19.83 -4.66
N THR A 456 0.92 18.85 -3.83
CA THR A 456 0.14 17.62 -3.70
C THR A 456 -1.17 17.91 -2.97
N ILE A 457 -2.29 17.59 -3.61
CA ILE A 457 -3.63 17.63 -3.03
C ILE A 457 -4.28 16.27 -3.25
N GLY A 458 -4.43 15.47 -2.20
CA GLY A 458 -5.01 14.13 -2.31
C GLY A 458 -4.11 13.13 -3.04
N GLY A 459 -4.76 12.18 -3.71
CA GLY A 459 -4.09 11.06 -4.38
C GLY A 459 -3.74 9.95 -3.40
N GLY A 460 -3.00 8.95 -3.91
CA GLY A 460 -2.57 7.81 -3.10
C GLY A 460 -1.28 8.14 -2.33
N ASP A 461 -1.32 8.12 -1.01
CA ASP A 461 -0.15 8.38 -0.16
C ASP A 461 -0.35 7.79 1.25
N CYS A 462 0.71 7.71 2.05
CA CYS A 462 0.63 7.30 3.45
C CYS A 462 1.87 7.73 4.24
N CYS A 463 1.83 7.57 5.57
CA CYS A 463 3.01 7.56 6.43
C CYS A 463 3.93 8.81 6.34
N ASN A 464 3.40 9.96 5.90
CA ASN A 464 4.15 11.19 5.63
C ASN A 464 4.08 12.24 6.76
N GLY A 465 3.66 11.84 7.97
CA GLY A 465 3.51 12.75 9.11
C GLY A 465 2.43 13.83 8.97
N GLY A 466 1.46 13.63 8.08
CA GLY A 466 0.35 14.57 7.84
C GLY A 466 0.68 15.67 6.83
N LEU A 467 1.79 15.56 6.10
CA LEU A 467 2.16 16.47 5.02
C LEU A 467 1.16 16.45 3.86
N VAL A 468 0.61 15.27 3.56
CA VAL A 468 -0.41 15.07 2.53
C VAL A 468 -1.50 14.19 3.12
N THR A 469 -2.75 14.64 2.98
CA THR A 469 -3.92 13.82 3.28
C THR A 469 -4.29 13.01 2.04
N ALA A 470 -4.20 11.68 2.13
CA ALA A 470 -4.59 10.78 1.05
C ALA A 470 -6.11 10.75 0.85
N GLY A 471 -6.54 10.52 -0.39
CA GLY A 471 -7.95 10.44 -0.77
C GLY A 471 -8.30 11.26 -2.02
N ALA A 472 -9.58 11.25 -2.38
CA ALA A 472 -10.11 12.00 -3.51
C ALA A 472 -10.37 13.46 -3.13
N PHE A 473 -9.48 14.38 -3.49
CA PHE A 473 -9.63 15.81 -3.24
C PHE A 473 -9.81 16.61 -4.54
N ASP A 474 -10.47 17.75 -4.42
CA ASP A 474 -10.72 18.66 -5.53
C ASP A 474 -9.41 19.31 -6.02
N GLN A 475 -9.10 19.13 -7.31
CA GLN A 475 -7.87 19.61 -7.92
C GLN A 475 -7.94 21.07 -8.41
N ARG A 476 -9.13 21.68 -8.47
CA ARG A 476 -9.29 23.07 -8.95
C ARG A 476 -8.28 24.09 -8.38
N PRO A 477 -7.88 24.03 -7.08
CA PRO A 477 -6.87 24.96 -6.55
C PRO A 477 -5.52 24.91 -7.27
N ILE A 478 -5.06 23.72 -7.71
CA ILE A 478 -3.79 23.59 -8.45
C ILE A 478 -3.98 23.75 -9.95
N GLU A 479 -5.15 23.40 -10.48
CA GLU A 479 -5.50 23.60 -11.89
C GLU A 479 -5.51 25.11 -12.24
N ALA A 480 -5.59 26.01 -11.27
CA ALA A 480 -5.45 27.45 -11.51
C ALA A 480 -4.02 27.91 -11.88
N ARG A 481 -3.02 27.04 -11.72
CA ARG A 481 -1.61 27.38 -11.97
C ARG A 481 -1.25 27.28 -13.45
N ASN A 482 -0.39 28.18 -13.93
CA ASN A 482 0.11 28.15 -15.31
C ASN A 482 1.12 27.03 -15.59
N ASP A 483 1.70 26.42 -14.56
CA ASP A 483 2.59 25.25 -14.68
C ASP A 483 1.86 23.91 -14.51
N VAL A 484 0.53 23.92 -14.60
CA VAL A 484 -0.32 22.75 -14.70
C VAL A 484 -1.07 22.83 -16.04
N LEU A 485 -0.78 21.89 -16.94
CA LEU A 485 -1.51 21.74 -18.20
C LEU A 485 -2.74 20.88 -17.96
N VAL A 486 -3.91 21.32 -18.41
CA VAL A 486 -5.20 20.68 -18.14
C VAL A 486 -5.85 20.27 -19.46
N TYR A 487 -6.05 18.97 -19.66
CA TYR A 487 -6.72 18.41 -20.83
C TYR A 487 -8.03 17.74 -20.39
N THR A 488 -9.16 18.26 -20.84
CA THR A 488 -10.48 17.76 -20.41
C THR A 488 -11.25 17.21 -21.60
N SER A 489 -11.90 16.06 -21.45
CA SER A 489 -12.75 15.50 -22.49
C SER A 489 -14.03 16.31 -22.68
N GLU A 490 -14.75 16.00 -23.75
CA GLU A 490 -16.17 16.33 -23.79
C GLU A 490 -16.94 15.64 -22.66
N ALA A 491 -18.06 16.23 -22.26
CA ALA A 491 -18.95 15.61 -21.28
C ALA A 491 -19.44 14.27 -21.85
N LEU A 492 -19.28 13.20 -21.08
CA LEU A 492 -19.67 11.88 -21.52
C LEU A 492 -21.20 11.81 -21.64
N THR A 493 -21.68 11.22 -22.74
CA THR A 493 -23.12 10.99 -22.96
C THR A 493 -23.58 9.65 -22.38
N GLU A 494 -22.65 8.74 -22.14
CA GLU A 494 -22.85 7.40 -21.61
C GLU A 494 -21.82 7.12 -20.50
N PRO A 495 -22.13 6.27 -19.50
CA PRO A 495 -21.16 5.92 -18.47
C PRO A 495 -19.94 5.22 -19.08
N MET A 496 -18.74 5.60 -18.64
CA MET A 496 -17.50 4.93 -19.01
C MET A 496 -16.82 4.38 -17.77
N GLN A 497 -16.81 3.06 -17.61
CA GLN A 497 -16.09 2.40 -16.53
C GLN A 497 -14.62 2.19 -16.92
N VAL A 498 -13.72 2.83 -16.19
CA VAL A 498 -12.28 2.64 -16.30
C VAL A 498 -11.81 1.81 -15.11
N THR A 499 -11.36 0.58 -15.36
CA THR A 499 -10.96 -0.37 -14.31
C THR A 499 -9.74 -1.16 -14.75
N GLY A 500 -8.60 -0.92 -14.10
CA GLY A 500 -7.33 -1.56 -14.44
C GLY A 500 -6.15 -0.60 -14.32
N PHE A 501 -5.16 -0.85 -15.17
CA PHE A 501 -3.95 -0.03 -15.25
C PHE A 501 -4.08 1.01 -16.36
N ILE A 502 -3.79 2.28 -16.05
CA ILE A 502 -3.77 3.37 -17.03
C ILE A 502 -2.32 3.68 -17.37
N ASP A 503 -1.99 3.63 -18.65
CA ASP A 503 -0.68 3.98 -19.18
C ASP A 503 -0.73 5.40 -19.77
N ALA A 504 0.31 6.20 -19.54
CA ALA A 504 0.46 7.52 -20.13
C ALA A 504 1.76 7.59 -20.94
N VAL A 505 1.68 8.19 -22.14
CA VAL A 505 2.84 8.44 -22.99
C VAL A 505 2.89 9.92 -23.30
N LEU A 506 3.96 10.55 -22.85
CA LEU A 506 4.20 11.97 -23.08
C LEU A 506 5.37 12.18 -24.03
N LYS A 507 5.18 13.04 -25.02
CA LYS A 507 6.22 13.59 -25.88
C LYS A 507 6.58 14.96 -25.31
N VAL A 508 7.81 15.11 -24.85
CA VAL A 508 8.20 16.25 -24.01
C VAL A 508 9.53 16.84 -24.44
N SER A 509 9.74 18.12 -24.19
CA SER A 509 11.05 18.75 -24.28
C SER A 509 11.27 19.68 -23.08
N SER A 510 12.52 19.95 -22.73
CA SER A 510 12.89 20.90 -21.67
C SER A 510 14.03 21.79 -22.12
N SER A 511 14.15 22.99 -21.55
CA SER A 511 15.38 23.78 -21.62
C SER A 511 16.48 23.23 -20.71
N ALA A 512 16.13 22.40 -19.72
CA ALA A 512 17.04 21.80 -18.76
C ALA A 512 17.54 20.41 -19.20
N PRO A 513 18.72 19.97 -18.73
CA PRO A 513 19.26 18.64 -18.99
C PRO A 513 18.53 17.52 -18.21
N ASP A 514 17.71 17.86 -17.23
CA ASP A 514 16.79 16.92 -16.57
C ASP A 514 15.62 17.70 -15.96
N THR A 515 14.48 17.04 -15.76
CA THR A 515 13.28 17.55 -15.08
C THR A 515 12.37 16.35 -14.81
N ASP A 516 11.32 16.53 -14.02
CA ASP A 516 10.28 15.51 -13.85
C ASP A 516 9.04 15.85 -14.72
N PHE A 517 8.23 14.83 -15.02
CA PHE A 517 6.91 14.97 -15.63
C PHE A 517 5.91 14.13 -14.84
N ALA A 518 4.93 14.80 -14.24
CA ALA A 518 3.85 14.20 -13.46
C ALA A 518 2.55 14.20 -14.26
N VAL A 519 1.75 13.14 -14.07
CA VAL A 519 0.44 12.95 -14.69
C VAL A 519 -0.59 12.67 -13.60
N LYS A 520 -1.74 13.32 -13.67
CA LYS A 520 -2.90 13.02 -12.83
C LYS A 520 -4.11 12.68 -13.69
N VAL A 521 -4.94 11.76 -13.21
CA VAL A 521 -6.25 11.45 -13.80
C VAL A 521 -7.34 11.89 -12.83
N VAL A 522 -8.32 12.61 -13.35
CA VAL A 522 -9.32 13.34 -12.57
C VAL A 522 -10.72 13.12 -13.14
N ASP A 523 -11.69 12.94 -12.25
CA ASP A 523 -13.12 12.86 -12.54
C ASP A 523 -13.78 14.22 -12.29
N VAL A 524 -14.20 14.90 -13.37
CA VAL A 524 -14.81 16.22 -13.30
C VAL A 524 -16.33 16.08 -13.34
N ALA A 525 -16.99 16.44 -12.25
CA ALA A 525 -18.44 16.42 -12.12
C ALA A 525 -19.11 17.57 -12.93
N PRO A 526 -20.42 17.47 -13.22
CA PRO A 526 -21.15 18.51 -13.96
C PRO A 526 -21.15 19.90 -13.31
N ASP A 527 -20.97 19.95 -11.99
CA ASP A 527 -20.85 21.21 -11.22
C ASP A 527 -19.43 21.81 -11.25
N GLY A 528 -18.49 21.13 -11.92
CA GLY A 528 -17.09 21.52 -12.06
C GLY A 528 -16.17 21.00 -10.96
N THR A 529 -16.67 20.28 -9.95
CA THR A 529 -15.81 19.64 -8.93
C THR A 529 -14.90 18.60 -9.57
N ALA A 530 -13.60 18.62 -9.28
CA ALA A 530 -12.60 17.83 -10.00
C ALA A 530 -11.85 16.87 -9.05
N TYR A 531 -12.37 15.66 -8.85
CA TYR A 531 -11.79 14.69 -7.91
C TYR A 531 -10.64 13.90 -8.54
N ILE A 532 -9.46 13.99 -7.93
CA ILE A 532 -8.32 13.14 -8.31
C ILE A 532 -8.65 11.65 -8.11
N LEU A 533 -8.30 10.83 -9.10
CA LEU A 533 -8.41 9.37 -9.04
C LEU A 533 -7.04 8.70 -8.84
N GLY A 534 -5.97 9.31 -9.34
CA GLY A 534 -4.60 8.83 -9.17
C GLY A 534 -3.57 9.76 -9.82
N ASP A 535 -2.33 9.62 -9.39
CA ASP A 535 -1.19 10.41 -9.83
C ASP A 535 0.10 9.57 -9.95
N THR A 536 0.91 9.91 -10.94
CA THR A 536 2.21 9.26 -11.23
C THR A 536 3.21 10.32 -11.68
N ILE A 537 4.49 9.97 -11.66
CA ILE A 537 5.58 10.86 -12.05
C ILE A 537 6.71 10.06 -12.69
N MET A 538 7.51 10.70 -13.53
CA MET A 538 8.73 10.14 -14.10
C MET A 538 9.82 11.21 -14.16
N ARG A 539 11.01 10.86 -13.68
CA ARG A 539 12.20 11.67 -13.89
C ARG A 539 12.78 11.40 -15.27
N ALA A 540 12.93 12.45 -16.07
CA ALA A 540 13.24 12.33 -17.49
C ALA A 540 14.56 11.61 -17.76
N ARG A 541 15.55 11.69 -16.86
CA ARG A 541 16.80 10.94 -17.01
C ARG A 541 16.59 9.43 -17.12
N TYR A 542 15.58 8.87 -16.46
CA TYR A 542 15.30 7.42 -16.45
C TYR A 542 14.37 6.96 -17.57
N ARG A 543 14.01 7.82 -18.53
CA ARG A 543 13.05 7.49 -19.62
C ARG A 543 13.43 6.28 -20.47
N ASN A 544 14.71 5.90 -20.51
CA ASN A 544 15.22 4.77 -21.26
C ASN A 544 15.47 3.52 -20.38
N GLY A 545 15.01 3.54 -19.13
CA GLY A 545 15.26 2.51 -18.12
C GLY A 545 16.10 3.04 -16.95
N TYR A 546 15.87 2.47 -15.77
CA TYR A 546 16.53 2.88 -14.53
C TYR A 546 18.04 2.59 -14.50
N ASP A 547 18.51 1.64 -15.30
CA ASP A 547 19.91 1.25 -15.48
C ASP A 547 20.62 2.06 -16.58
N ARG A 548 19.88 2.87 -17.35
CA ARG A 548 20.38 3.66 -18.48
C ARG A 548 19.96 5.13 -18.36
N PRO A 549 20.35 5.83 -17.27
CA PRO A 549 20.04 7.25 -17.14
C PRO A 549 20.76 8.06 -18.22
N ALA A 550 20.05 8.99 -18.85
CA ALA A 550 20.62 9.89 -19.85
C ALA A 550 20.02 11.29 -19.73
N PRO A 551 20.81 12.38 -19.82
CA PRO A 551 20.25 13.72 -19.80
C PRO A 551 19.30 13.95 -20.99
N LEU A 552 18.39 14.91 -20.85
CA LEU A 552 17.68 15.51 -21.97
C LEU A 552 18.64 16.39 -22.77
N THR A 553 18.45 16.42 -24.09
CA THR A 553 19.06 17.46 -24.93
C THR A 553 18.12 18.66 -24.95
N PRO A 554 18.57 19.87 -24.55
CA PRO A 554 17.69 21.04 -24.50
C PRO A 554 16.94 21.28 -25.81
N GLY A 555 15.62 21.43 -25.71
CA GLY A 555 14.72 21.67 -26.84
C GLY A 555 14.41 20.46 -27.73
N GLN A 556 15.09 19.32 -27.57
CA GLN A 556 14.74 18.11 -28.33
C GLN A 556 13.57 17.37 -27.69
N VAL A 557 12.71 16.80 -28.54
CA VAL A 557 11.59 15.97 -28.11
C VAL A 557 12.10 14.61 -27.63
N ALA A 558 11.66 14.20 -26.45
CA ALA A 558 11.88 12.90 -25.85
C ALA A 558 10.53 12.24 -25.52
N THR A 559 10.49 10.92 -25.48
CA THR A 559 9.32 10.17 -25.00
C THR A 559 9.53 9.80 -23.53
N VAL A 560 8.53 10.06 -22.69
CA VAL A 560 8.50 9.70 -21.28
C VAL A 560 7.24 8.87 -21.03
N GLN A 561 7.41 7.78 -20.29
CA GLN A 561 6.33 6.86 -19.93
C GLN A 561 6.36 6.68 -18.41
N PRO A 562 5.56 7.46 -17.66
CA PRO A 562 5.45 7.30 -16.22
C PRO A 562 4.90 5.93 -15.82
N THR A 563 5.20 5.51 -14.58
CA THR A 563 4.67 4.26 -14.02
C THR A 563 3.14 4.24 -14.14
N PRO A 564 2.51 3.10 -14.52
CA PRO A 564 1.07 3.04 -14.72
C PRO A 564 0.26 3.36 -13.45
N LEU A 565 -0.85 4.08 -13.60
CA LEU A 565 -1.83 4.28 -12.52
C LEU A 565 -2.70 3.03 -12.38
N THR A 566 -3.31 2.82 -11.22
CA THR A 566 -4.25 1.70 -10.99
C THR A 566 -5.52 2.22 -10.34
N ILE A 567 -6.65 2.13 -11.05
CA ILE A 567 -7.93 2.69 -10.57
C ILE A 567 -9.12 1.76 -10.88
N SER A 568 -10.25 2.04 -10.21
CA SER A 568 -11.59 1.66 -10.65
C SER A 568 -12.54 2.83 -10.46
N ASN A 569 -13.00 3.43 -11.56
CA ASN A 569 -13.99 4.51 -11.54
C ASN A 569 -14.94 4.42 -12.74
N THR A 570 -16.23 4.61 -12.51
CA THR A 570 -17.21 4.92 -13.57
C THR A 570 -17.39 6.42 -13.67
N PHE A 571 -16.92 7.00 -14.78
CA PHE A 571 -17.26 8.37 -15.15
C PHE A 571 -18.71 8.39 -15.62
N GLN A 572 -19.58 9.07 -14.87
CA GLN A 572 -21.02 9.10 -15.14
C GLN A 572 -21.37 10.02 -16.32
N PRO A 573 -22.56 9.88 -16.94
CA PRO A 573 -23.03 10.85 -17.91
C PRO A 573 -22.98 12.29 -17.38
N GLY A 574 -22.52 13.22 -18.21
CA GLY A 574 -22.27 14.62 -17.84
C GLY A 574 -20.90 14.87 -17.19
N HIS A 575 -20.24 13.84 -16.66
CA HIS A 575 -18.86 13.97 -16.17
C HIS A 575 -17.88 14.07 -17.33
N ARG A 576 -16.67 14.55 -17.03
CA ARG A 576 -15.55 14.60 -17.98
C ARG A 576 -14.35 13.87 -17.41
N ILE A 577 -13.57 13.27 -18.30
CA ILE A 577 -12.27 12.69 -17.98
C ILE A 577 -11.25 13.82 -18.14
N ARG A 578 -10.44 14.06 -17.12
CA ARG A 578 -9.38 15.06 -17.16
C ARG A 578 -8.02 14.44 -16.89
N VAL A 579 -7.04 14.90 -17.66
CA VAL A 579 -5.62 14.61 -17.47
C VAL A 579 -4.91 15.92 -17.17
N GLU A 580 -4.13 15.93 -16.10
CA GLU A 580 -3.24 17.04 -15.77
C GLU A 580 -1.79 16.63 -16.03
N VAL A 581 -1.00 17.54 -16.60
CA VAL A 581 0.45 17.35 -16.78
C VAL A 581 1.21 18.52 -16.17
N THR A 582 2.22 18.22 -15.36
CA THR A 582 3.11 19.21 -14.74
C THR A 582 4.51 18.60 -14.52
N SER A 583 5.43 19.32 -13.88
CA SER A 583 6.79 18.85 -13.55
C SER A 583 7.06 18.72 -12.06
N SER A 584 6.03 18.79 -11.22
CA SER A 584 6.18 18.54 -9.78
C SER A 584 4.87 18.11 -9.13
N ASN A 585 4.97 17.41 -8.00
CA ASN A 585 3.84 17.06 -7.15
C ASN A 585 4.38 16.91 -5.72
N PHE A 586 4.58 18.06 -5.07
CA PHE A 586 5.29 18.21 -3.80
C PHE A 586 4.31 18.52 -2.65
N PRO A 587 4.43 17.91 -1.46
CA PRO A 587 5.59 17.18 -0.98
C PRO A 587 5.53 15.68 -1.16
N LYS A 588 4.63 15.08 -1.95
CA LYS A 588 4.64 13.62 -2.14
C LYS A 588 5.96 13.11 -2.72
N PHE A 589 6.44 13.79 -3.77
CA PHE A 589 7.70 13.47 -4.44
C PHE A 589 8.77 14.53 -4.19
N VAL A 590 10.03 14.10 -4.10
CA VAL A 590 11.19 15.01 -4.05
C VAL A 590 11.26 15.80 -5.37
N ARG A 591 11.32 17.13 -5.26
CA ARG A 591 11.44 18.04 -6.40
C ARG A 591 12.76 17.83 -7.19
N ASN A 592 12.68 17.80 -8.51
CA ASN A 592 13.87 17.90 -9.37
C ASN A 592 14.41 19.34 -9.35
N LEU A 593 15.73 19.50 -9.29
CA LEU A 593 16.37 20.82 -9.31
C LEU A 593 16.75 21.28 -10.73
N ASN A 594 16.45 20.48 -11.75
CA ASN A 594 16.62 20.74 -13.17
C ASN A 594 18.07 20.95 -13.64
N THR A 595 19.04 20.55 -12.83
CA THR A 595 20.49 20.72 -13.11
C THR A 595 21.09 19.58 -13.95
N GLY A 596 20.42 18.42 -13.96
CA GLY A 596 20.97 17.16 -14.48
C GLY A 596 21.96 16.46 -13.53
N GLY A 597 22.27 17.08 -12.40
CA GLY A 597 23.16 16.55 -11.38
C GLY A 597 22.46 15.62 -10.36
N PRO A 598 23.19 15.20 -9.32
CA PRO A 598 22.66 14.42 -8.20
C PRO A 598 21.75 15.27 -7.31
N ASN A 599 20.45 15.31 -7.63
CA ASN A 599 19.47 16.18 -6.96
C ASN A 599 19.43 16.01 -5.44
N GLU A 600 19.77 14.83 -4.94
CA GLU A 600 19.81 14.51 -3.52
C GLU A 600 20.86 15.30 -2.74
N THR A 601 21.94 15.72 -3.41
CA THR A 601 23.08 16.46 -2.81
C THR A 601 23.11 17.95 -3.19
N GLU A 602 22.16 18.39 -4.01
CA GLU A 602 22.12 19.74 -4.56
C GLU A 602 21.21 20.66 -3.75
N SER A 603 21.51 21.96 -3.79
CA SER A 603 20.72 22.99 -3.09
C SER A 603 20.26 24.15 -3.97
N GLN A 604 20.75 24.22 -5.20
CA GLN A 604 20.42 25.29 -6.15
C GLN A 604 19.64 24.70 -7.32
N GLY A 605 18.39 25.16 -7.48
CA GLY A 605 17.55 24.79 -8.62
C GLY A 605 17.71 25.74 -9.79
N VAL A 606 17.48 25.23 -11.00
CA VAL A 606 17.34 26.02 -12.22
C VAL A 606 15.88 25.98 -12.66
N VAL A 607 15.37 27.10 -13.17
CA VAL A 607 14.02 27.13 -13.71
C VAL A 607 14.03 26.52 -15.12
N ALA A 608 13.17 25.53 -15.35
CA ALA A 608 13.07 24.83 -16.63
C ALA A 608 11.85 25.31 -17.44
N ASP A 609 12.05 25.57 -18.73
CA ASP A 609 10.96 25.81 -19.67
C ASP A 609 10.64 24.48 -20.35
N ASN A 610 9.53 23.87 -19.94
CA ASN A 610 9.09 22.55 -20.35
C ASN A 610 7.97 22.66 -21.40
N ALA A 611 7.84 21.64 -22.24
CA ALA A 611 6.77 21.56 -23.22
C ALA A 611 6.24 20.13 -23.36
N VAL A 612 4.93 20.01 -23.60
CA VAL A 612 4.25 18.78 -24.01
C VAL A 612 3.87 18.91 -25.48
N HIS A 613 4.36 17.98 -26.29
CA HIS A 613 4.11 17.90 -27.72
C HIS A 613 2.95 16.93 -27.94
N HIS A 614 2.12 17.26 -28.93
CA HIS A 614 0.97 16.43 -29.26
C HIS A 614 0.61 16.55 -30.75
N ALA A 615 1.56 16.81 -31.64
CA ALA A 615 1.28 16.94 -33.07
C ALA A 615 1.77 15.71 -33.84
N GLY A 616 0.92 15.17 -34.74
CA GLY A 616 1.30 14.07 -35.63
C GLY A 616 1.99 12.90 -34.92
N ASP A 617 3.21 12.56 -35.33
CA ASP A 617 4.00 11.44 -34.77
C ASP A 617 4.49 11.68 -33.33
N ASP A 618 4.42 12.93 -32.85
CA ASP A 618 4.70 13.33 -31.48
C ASP A 618 3.41 13.49 -30.65
N ALA A 619 2.37 12.70 -30.94
CA ALA A 619 1.16 12.67 -30.14
C ALA A 619 1.40 12.13 -28.71
N SER A 620 1.08 12.95 -27.71
CA SER A 620 0.93 12.51 -26.30
C SER A 620 -0.46 11.94 -26.07
N TYR A 621 -0.57 10.88 -25.27
CA TYR A 621 -1.84 10.19 -25.01
C TYR A 621 -1.89 9.47 -23.67
N ILE A 622 -3.11 9.11 -23.28
CA ILE A 622 -3.41 8.20 -22.18
C ILE A 622 -4.22 7.00 -22.71
N ASP A 623 -3.86 5.81 -22.24
CA ASP A 623 -4.54 4.55 -22.58
C ASP A 623 -5.39 4.11 -21.39
N LEU A 624 -6.71 4.18 -21.56
CA LEU A 624 -7.68 3.88 -20.50
C LEU A 624 -8.17 2.42 -20.61
N PRO A 625 -8.12 1.62 -19.53
CA PRO A 625 -8.69 0.27 -19.48
C PRO A 625 -10.20 0.34 -19.30
N VAL A 626 -10.96 0.43 -20.40
CA VAL A 626 -12.42 0.57 -20.37
C VAL A 626 -13.10 -0.79 -20.31
N LEU A 627 -13.88 -1.02 -19.25
CA LEU A 627 -14.75 -2.18 -19.11
C LEU A 627 -16.12 -1.85 -19.73
N LYS A 628 -16.57 -2.67 -20.69
CA LYS A 628 -17.85 -2.51 -21.39
C LYS A 628 -18.93 -3.42 -20.82
#